data_AF-A0A1V6QIN1-F1
#
_entry.id   AF-A0A1V6QIN1-F1
#
_cell.length_a   1.000
_cell.length_b   1.000
_cell.length_c   1.000
_cell.angle_alpha   90.00
_cell.angle_beta   90.00
_cell.angle_gamma   90.00
#
_symmetry.space_group_name_H-M   'P 1'
#
loop_
_entity.id
_entity.type
_entity.pdbx_description
1 polymer ?
#
loop_
_entity_poly.entity_id
_entity_poly.type
_entity_poly.pdbx_seq_one_letter_code
_entity_poly.pdbx_strand_id
1 'polypeptide(L)'
;MLTATLFSLFLLAGAQPLAQSLTVEPVKDCSELPNYNPKARIAGPWTINVDGCRNGTSSHCSIERFSTSADTTRQFGDEGFLNGLITITSQKENIKTQLRCNGNEGINQIEAHIPYGSGDLAWHPVGINHHPATGRLVWGREFEPVQFYRHSVQGARAEGIFLGSNGQTQWFIHSSGPDVSFVDYKPYWIPRLVIPDMVMNAQESKAFMRIDGS
;
A
#
# COMPACT_ATOMS: atom_id res chain seq x y z
N MET A 1 -40.74 -0.09 63.92
CA MET A 1 -40.11 0.72 62.86
C MET A 1 -39.15 -0.19 62.12
N LEU A 2 -39.44 -0.54 60.87
CA LEU A 2 -38.53 -1.29 59.99
C LEU A 2 -38.43 -0.51 58.68
N THR A 3 -37.30 0.15 58.48
CA THR A 3 -36.94 0.85 57.23
C THR A 3 -36.37 -0.16 56.25
N ALA A 4 -37.08 -0.43 55.16
CA ALA A 4 -36.58 -1.22 54.04
C ALA A 4 -35.87 -0.29 53.05
N THR A 5 -34.55 -0.42 52.95
CA THR A 5 -33.72 0.25 51.93
C THR A 5 -33.70 -0.59 50.66
N LEU A 6 -34.34 -0.08 49.60
CA LEU A 6 -34.25 -0.63 48.25
C LEU A 6 -32.93 -0.20 47.61
N PHE A 7 -31.99 -1.13 47.49
CA PHE A 7 -30.78 -0.95 46.69
C PHE A 7 -31.12 -1.20 45.21
N SER A 8 -31.17 -0.13 44.42
CA SER A 8 -31.35 -0.21 42.97
C SER A 8 -29.99 -0.53 42.32
N LEU A 9 -29.83 -1.76 41.82
CA LEU A 9 -28.66 -2.14 41.01
C LEU A 9 -28.80 -1.53 39.60
N PHE A 10 -28.02 -0.49 39.32
CA PHE A 10 -27.74 -0.07 37.95
C PHE A 10 -26.74 -1.06 37.33
N LEU A 11 -27.24 -1.99 36.53
CA LEU A 11 -26.44 -2.78 35.60
C LEU A 11 -25.89 -1.84 34.51
N LEU A 12 -24.70 -1.30 34.72
CA LEU A 12 -23.88 -0.74 33.65
C LEU A 12 -23.40 -1.90 32.78
N ALA A 13 -24.22 -2.29 31.80
CA ALA A 13 -23.78 -3.13 30.70
C ALA A 13 -22.71 -2.35 29.92
N GLY A 14 -21.44 -2.66 30.18
CA GLY A 14 -20.33 -2.16 29.38
C GLY A 14 -20.48 -2.68 27.96
N ALA A 15 -20.97 -1.83 27.05
CA ALA A 15 -20.94 -2.12 25.63
C ALA A 15 -19.47 -2.22 25.20
N GLN A 16 -18.98 -3.46 25.03
CA GLN A 16 -17.71 -3.65 24.34
C GLN A 16 -17.89 -3.19 22.90
N PRO A 17 -17.06 -2.27 22.39
CA PRO A 17 -17.15 -1.89 20.98
C PRO A 17 -16.90 -3.13 20.14
N LEU A 18 -17.89 -3.50 19.32
CA LEU A 18 -17.77 -4.60 18.37
C LEU A 18 -16.53 -4.31 17.50
N ALA A 19 -15.49 -5.14 17.61
CA ALA A 19 -14.34 -5.03 16.73
C ALA A 19 -14.85 -5.12 15.28
N GLN A 20 -14.67 -4.05 14.51
CA GLN A 20 -15.07 -4.04 13.10
C GLN A 20 -14.19 -5.05 12.37
N SER A 21 -14.80 -6.16 11.93
CA SER A 21 -14.10 -7.16 11.13
C SER A 21 -13.89 -6.63 9.71
N LEU A 22 -12.63 -6.51 9.30
CA LEU A 22 -12.23 -6.22 7.93
C LEU A 22 -12.01 -7.56 7.21
N THR A 23 -12.73 -7.77 6.12
CA THR A 23 -12.53 -8.89 5.20
C THR A 23 -11.81 -8.39 3.95
N VAL A 24 -10.87 -9.19 3.46
CA VAL A 24 -10.02 -8.87 2.31
C VAL A 24 -10.24 -9.95 1.25
N GLU A 25 -10.65 -9.54 0.06
CA GLU A 25 -10.95 -10.44 -1.07
C GLU A 25 -10.05 -10.12 -2.26
N PRO A 26 -9.30 -11.08 -2.82
CA PRO A 26 -8.44 -10.82 -3.97
C PRO A 26 -9.25 -10.47 -5.21
N VAL A 27 -8.76 -9.48 -5.97
CA VAL A 27 -9.20 -9.21 -7.33
C VAL A 27 -8.68 -10.33 -8.23
N LYS A 28 -9.56 -10.93 -9.04
CA LYS A 28 -9.22 -12.15 -9.80
C LYS A 28 -8.26 -11.88 -10.94
N ASP A 29 -8.52 -10.83 -11.71
CA ASP A 29 -7.73 -10.47 -12.88
C ASP A 29 -7.82 -8.99 -13.23
N CYS A 30 -7.02 -8.55 -14.22
CA CYS A 30 -6.98 -7.15 -14.61
C CYS A 30 -8.33 -6.60 -15.12
N SER A 31 -9.29 -7.45 -15.54
CA SER A 31 -10.60 -7.00 -16.03
C SER A 31 -11.50 -6.41 -14.95
N GLU A 32 -11.18 -6.72 -13.70
CA GLU A 32 -11.88 -6.24 -12.52
C GLU A 32 -11.33 -4.90 -11.98
N LEU A 33 -10.31 -4.33 -12.64
CA LEU A 33 -9.64 -3.08 -12.27
C LEU A 33 -10.12 -1.90 -13.14
N PRO A 34 -10.01 -0.65 -12.64
CA PRO A 34 -10.36 0.54 -13.41
C PRO A 34 -9.55 0.65 -14.70
N ASN A 35 -10.12 1.30 -15.71
CA ASN A 35 -9.46 1.54 -17.00
C ASN A 35 -8.98 0.26 -17.72
N TYR A 36 -9.70 -0.84 -17.58
CA TYR A 36 -9.39 -2.07 -18.31
C TYR A 36 -9.65 -1.95 -19.81
N ASN A 37 -8.66 -2.34 -20.60
CA ASN A 37 -8.75 -2.48 -22.04
C ASN A 37 -8.72 -3.98 -22.43
N PRO A 38 -9.84 -4.54 -22.93
CA PRO A 38 -9.91 -5.97 -23.26
C PRO A 38 -9.03 -6.37 -24.45
N LYS A 39 -8.71 -5.43 -25.37
CA LYS A 39 -7.85 -5.73 -26.53
C LYS A 39 -6.40 -5.96 -26.12
N ALA A 40 -5.90 -5.12 -25.21
CA ALA A 40 -4.53 -5.19 -24.72
C ALA A 40 -4.39 -6.06 -23.47
N ARG A 41 -5.52 -6.45 -22.84
CA ARG A 41 -5.60 -7.14 -21.54
C ARG A 41 -4.86 -6.39 -20.43
N ILE A 42 -4.82 -5.07 -20.53
CA ILE A 42 -4.15 -4.18 -19.58
C ILE A 42 -5.23 -3.35 -18.90
N ALA A 43 -5.13 -3.20 -17.59
CA ALA A 43 -5.82 -2.14 -16.88
C ALA A 43 -4.80 -1.06 -16.52
N GLY A 44 -5.21 0.21 -16.69
CA GLY A 44 -4.46 1.39 -16.24
C GLY A 44 -4.05 2.30 -17.38
N PRO A 45 -3.11 3.23 -17.14
CA PRO A 45 -2.32 3.41 -15.91
C PRO A 45 -3.10 4.10 -14.77
N TRP A 46 -2.61 3.93 -13.53
CA TRP A 46 -3.07 4.66 -12.33
C TRP A 46 -1.88 4.96 -11.42
N THR A 47 -2.11 5.81 -10.43
CA THR A 47 -1.25 5.90 -9.24
C THR A 47 -1.92 5.20 -8.06
N ILE A 48 -1.16 4.93 -7.01
CA ILE A 48 -1.71 4.41 -5.76
C ILE A 48 -1.50 5.46 -4.68
N ASN A 49 -2.56 5.75 -3.93
CA ASN A 49 -2.58 6.76 -2.89
C ASN A 49 -2.62 6.10 -1.50
N VAL A 50 -1.94 6.74 -0.55
CA VAL A 50 -2.06 6.42 0.87
C VAL A 50 -3.48 6.75 1.32
N ASP A 51 -4.15 5.78 1.94
CA ASP A 51 -5.54 5.87 2.38
C ASP A 51 -5.72 5.36 3.81
N GLY A 52 -6.49 6.09 4.61
CA GLY A 52 -6.84 5.69 5.98
C GLY A 52 -5.65 5.71 6.93
N CYS A 53 -4.71 6.62 6.72
CA CYS A 53 -3.45 6.67 7.43
C CYS A 53 -3.57 7.11 8.88
N ARG A 54 -2.89 6.38 9.77
CA ARG A 54 -2.88 6.59 11.23
C ARG A 54 -1.46 6.54 11.78
N ASN A 55 -1.15 7.44 12.72
CA ASN A 55 0.08 7.41 13.50
C ASN A 55 -0.27 7.36 14.99
N GLY A 56 0.09 6.25 15.67
CA GLY A 56 -0.31 6.02 17.05
C GLY A 56 -1.84 6.02 17.24
N THR A 57 -2.34 6.85 18.16
CA THR A 57 -3.78 7.00 18.43
C THR A 57 -4.47 8.03 17.55
N SER A 58 -3.73 8.78 16.72
CA SER A 58 -4.30 9.79 15.84
C SER A 58 -4.97 9.15 14.61
N SER A 59 -6.13 9.68 14.23
CA SER A 59 -6.92 9.18 13.09
C SER A 59 -6.43 9.68 11.72
N HIS A 60 -5.45 10.58 11.70
CA HIS A 60 -4.89 11.17 10.47
C HIS A 60 -3.38 11.35 10.62
N CYS A 61 -2.63 11.02 9.57
CA CYS A 61 -1.20 11.26 9.46
C CYS A 61 -0.91 12.28 8.34
N SER A 62 0.29 12.87 8.33
CA SER A 62 0.68 13.91 7.36
C SER A 62 0.84 13.42 5.92
N ILE A 63 0.91 12.10 5.70
CA ILE A 63 1.09 11.49 4.38
C ILE A 63 -0.22 10.97 3.76
N GLU A 64 -1.37 11.26 4.37
CA GLU A 64 -2.67 10.90 3.80
C GLU A 64 -2.79 11.47 2.37
N ARG A 65 -3.22 10.63 1.43
CA ARG A 65 -3.27 10.90 -0.01
C ARG A 65 -1.94 11.14 -0.71
N PHE A 66 -0.79 10.92 -0.08
CA PHE A 66 0.47 10.87 -0.82
C PHE A 66 0.45 9.72 -1.82
N SER A 67 1.21 9.83 -2.91
CA SER A 67 1.04 8.98 -4.09
C SER A 67 2.30 8.18 -4.40
N THR A 68 2.18 7.13 -5.21
CA THR A 68 3.32 6.30 -5.61
C THR A 68 4.35 7.08 -6.40
N SER A 69 5.61 6.80 -6.08
CA SER A 69 6.80 7.19 -6.82
C SER A 69 7.75 5.99 -6.91
N ALA A 70 8.93 6.19 -7.45
CA ALA A 70 9.97 5.19 -7.50
C ALA A 70 11.28 5.83 -7.06
N ASP A 71 12.06 5.04 -6.34
CA ASP A 71 13.45 5.34 -6.05
C ASP A 71 14.32 4.24 -6.64
N THR A 72 15.47 4.62 -7.18
CA THR A 72 16.42 3.70 -7.81
C THR A 72 17.60 3.49 -6.88
N THR A 73 17.92 2.25 -6.55
CA THR A 73 19.13 1.95 -5.77
C THR A 73 20.28 1.70 -6.74
N ARG A 74 21.19 2.67 -6.90
CA ARG A 74 22.45 2.47 -7.64
C ARG A 74 23.48 1.86 -6.71
N GLN A 75 23.99 0.67 -7.01
CA GLN A 75 25.21 0.17 -6.36
C GLN A 75 26.43 0.75 -7.08
N PHE A 76 27.53 0.91 -6.35
CA PHE A 76 28.79 1.35 -6.94
C PHE A 76 29.28 0.31 -7.95
N GLY A 77 29.38 0.70 -9.22
CA GLY A 77 29.75 -0.19 -10.33
C GLY A 77 28.60 -0.60 -11.24
N ASP A 78 27.35 -0.25 -10.92
CA ASP A 78 26.20 -0.52 -11.80
C ASP A 78 26.23 0.40 -13.03
N GLU A 79 26.08 -0.19 -14.22
CA GLU A 79 25.79 0.54 -15.46
C GLU A 79 24.28 0.87 -15.54
N GLY A 80 23.85 1.88 -14.78
CA GLY A 80 22.51 2.44 -14.89
C GLY A 80 21.51 2.01 -13.80
N PHE A 81 20.21 2.09 -14.10
CA PHE A 81 19.12 1.81 -13.18
C PHE A 81 18.62 0.37 -13.36
N LEU A 82 19.02 -0.55 -12.49
CA LEU A 82 18.71 -1.98 -12.64
C LEU A 82 17.69 -2.49 -11.62
N ASN A 83 17.56 -1.81 -10.48
CA ASN A 83 16.65 -2.17 -9.40
C ASN A 83 16.32 -0.98 -8.51
N GLY A 84 15.30 -1.14 -7.68
CA GLY A 84 14.91 -0.11 -6.73
C GLY A 84 13.66 -0.43 -5.92
N LEU A 85 13.09 0.64 -5.37
CA LEU A 85 11.91 0.62 -4.52
C LEU A 85 10.76 1.36 -5.20
N ILE A 86 9.54 0.89 -4.99
CA ILE A 86 8.36 1.73 -5.19
C ILE A 86 8.12 2.45 -3.87
N THR A 87 8.09 3.77 -3.93
CA THR A 87 8.05 4.66 -2.78
C THR A 87 6.75 5.44 -2.80
N ILE A 88 6.53 6.23 -1.76
CA ILE A 88 5.46 7.21 -1.67
C ILE A 88 6.09 8.60 -1.69
N THR A 89 5.45 9.53 -2.36
CA THR A 89 5.88 10.92 -2.50
C THR A 89 4.71 11.87 -2.28
N SER A 90 5.02 13.10 -1.86
CA SER A 90 3.99 14.12 -1.65
C SER A 90 3.22 14.45 -2.93
N GLN A 91 1.98 14.95 -2.82
CA GLN A 91 1.16 15.23 -3.99
C GLN A 91 1.64 16.39 -4.86
N LYS A 92 2.38 17.34 -4.29
CA LYS A 92 2.71 18.61 -4.93
C LYS A 92 4.08 18.50 -5.60
N GLU A 93 4.14 18.74 -6.91
CA GLU A 93 5.37 18.93 -7.69
C GLU A 93 6.30 17.70 -7.84
N ASN A 94 5.94 16.54 -7.30
CA ASN A 94 6.75 15.33 -7.39
C ASN A 94 6.33 14.43 -8.57
N ILE A 95 7.30 13.72 -9.15
CA ILE A 95 7.05 12.77 -10.23
C ILE A 95 6.37 11.54 -9.64
N LYS A 96 5.17 11.23 -10.14
CA LYS A 96 4.40 10.07 -9.71
C LYS A 96 4.68 8.89 -10.63
N THR A 97 4.94 7.75 -10.01
CA THR A 97 5.10 6.49 -10.73
C THR A 97 3.73 5.90 -11.02
N GLN A 98 3.49 5.68 -12.31
CA GLN A 98 2.29 4.99 -12.77
C GLN A 98 2.46 3.48 -12.61
N LEU A 99 1.37 2.83 -12.22
CA LEU A 99 1.24 1.39 -12.17
C LEU A 99 0.16 0.94 -13.16
N ARG A 100 0.28 -0.30 -13.61
CA ARG A 100 -0.73 -0.99 -14.42
C ARG A 100 -0.82 -2.45 -14.02
N CYS A 101 -1.93 -3.08 -14.40
CA CYS A 101 -2.06 -4.53 -14.37
C CYS A 101 -1.93 -5.03 -15.80
N ASN A 102 -0.95 -5.89 -16.05
CA ASN A 102 -0.73 -6.56 -17.32
C ASN A 102 -1.25 -8.00 -17.21
N GLY A 103 -2.36 -8.30 -17.88
CA GLY A 103 -2.97 -9.62 -17.93
C GLY A 103 -2.62 -10.40 -19.20
N ASN A 104 -1.56 -9.98 -19.91
CA ASN A 104 -1.04 -10.77 -21.02
C ASN A 104 -0.42 -12.07 -20.52
N GLU A 105 -0.37 -13.08 -21.38
CA GLU A 105 0.25 -14.38 -21.06
C GLU A 105 -0.42 -15.17 -19.92
N GLY A 106 -1.61 -14.77 -19.49
CA GLY A 106 -2.39 -15.50 -18.47
C GLY A 106 -1.91 -15.28 -17.04
N ILE A 107 -0.94 -14.39 -16.82
CA ILE A 107 -0.44 -13.99 -15.51
C ILE A 107 -0.87 -12.54 -15.30
N ASN A 108 -1.57 -12.25 -14.20
CA ASN A 108 -1.89 -10.87 -13.82
C ASN A 108 -0.68 -10.27 -13.10
N GLN A 109 0.18 -9.57 -13.85
CA GLN A 109 1.39 -8.95 -13.34
C GLN A 109 1.13 -7.46 -13.08
N ILE A 110 1.38 -7.00 -11.86
CA ILE A 110 1.43 -5.55 -11.59
C ILE A 110 2.81 -5.04 -12.01
N GLU A 111 2.81 -3.95 -12.77
CA GLU A 111 4.01 -3.32 -13.31
C GLU A 111 4.02 -1.82 -12.96
N ALA A 112 5.22 -1.25 -12.79
CA ALA A 112 5.43 0.18 -12.63
C ALA A 112 6.20 0.75 -13.83
N HIS A 113 5.86 1.97 -14.23
CA HIS A 113 6.54 2.69 -15.31
C HIS A 113 7.70 3.52 -14.73
N ILE A 114 8.92 3.02 -14.88
CA ILE A 114 10.09 3.48 -14.14
C ILE A 114 11.34 3.53 -15.01
N PRO A 115 12.35 4.36 -14.66
CA PRO A 115 13.62 4.40 -15.38
C PRO A 115 14.37 3.07 -15.28
N TYR A 116 14.88 2.57 -16.41
CA TYR A 116 15.67 1.35 -16.50
C TYR A 116 16.91 1.52 -17.39
N GLY A 117 17.98 0.79 -17.08
CA GLY A 117 19.23 0.83 -17.83
C GLY A 117 19.79 2.25 -17.89
N SER A 118 19.92 2.81 -19.10
CA SER A 118 20.39 4.18 -19.34
C SER A 118 19.48 5.29 -18.82
N GLY A 119 18.24 4.98 -18.42
CA GLY A 119 17.29 5.95 -17.86
C GLY A 119 15.98 6.08 -18.63
N ASP A 120 15.79 5.31 -19.69
CA ASP A 120 14.51 5.28 -20.41
C ASP A 120 13.41 4.67 -19.54
N LEU A 121 12.19 5.19 -19.67
CA LEU A 121 11.04 4.66 -18.94
C LEU A 121 10.55 3.36 -19.57
N ALA A 122 10.41 2.34 -18.75
CA ALA A 122 9.88 1.04 -19.16
C ALA A 122 8.95 0.48 -18.08
N TRP A 123 8.08 -0.44 -18.49
CA TRP A 123 7.21 -1.15 -17.56
C TRP A 123 7.95 -2.34 -16.97
N HIS A 124 8.11 -2.34 -15.65
CA HIS A 124 8.77 -3.41 -14.94
C HIS A 124 7.86 -4.03 -13.88
N PRO A 125 7.87 -5.36 -13.74
CA PRO A 125 7.20 -6.05 -12.66
C PRO A 125 7.57 -5.50 -11.28
N VAL A 126 6.57 -5.35 -10.43
CA VAL A 126 6.74 -4.99 -9.01
C VAL A 126 6.25 -6.11 -8.11
N GLY A 127 6.84 -6.20 -6.93
CA GLY A 127 6.47 -7.21 -5.94
C GLY A 127 6.98 -6.90 -4.54
N ILE A 128 6.67 -7.77 -3.59
CA ILE A 128 7.14 -7.66 -2.22
C ILE A 128 8.45 -8.40 -2.06
N ASN A 129 9.49 -7.72 -1.60
CA ASN A 129 10.66 -8.41 -1.09
C ASN A 129 10.37 -8.90 0.34
N HIS A 130 10.09 -10.19 0.49
CA HIS A 130 9.67 -10.84 1.74
C HIS A 130 10.80 -11.05 2.77
N HIS A 131 11.84 -10.20 2.77
CA HIS A 131 12.80 -10.21 3.87
C HIS A 131 12.07 -9.77 5.16
N PRO A 132 12.11 -10.56 6.26
CA PRO A 132 11.33 -10.29 7.48
C PRO A 132 11.54 -8.89 8.07
N ALA A 133 12.74 -8.33 7.88
CA ALA A 133 13.08 -7.00 8.33
C ALA A 133 12.57 -5.85 7.41
N THR A 134 12.13 -6.12 6.18
CA THR A 134 11.89 -5.04 5.21
C THR A 134 10.53 -5.06 4.51
N GLY A 135 9.99 -6.21 4.06
CA GLY A 135 8.65 -6.30 3.45
C GLY A 135 8.35 -5.25 2.37
N ARG A 136 9.37 -4.76 1.65
CA ARG A 136 9.27 -3.55 0.80
C ARG A 136 8.66 -3.87 -0.55
N LEU A 137 8.01 -2.87 -1.14
CA LEU A 137 7.60 -2.91 -2.55
C LEU A 137 8.81 -2.59 -3.44
N VAL A 138 9.22 -3.55 -4.28
CA VAL A 138 10.47 -3.50 -5.05
C VAL A 138 10.24 -3.83 -6.53
N TRP A 139 11.26 -3.55 -7.34
CA TRP A 139 11.35 -3.96 -8.75
C TRP A 139 12.81 -4.35 -9.10
N GLY A 140 12.98 -5.12 -10.18
CA GLY A 140 14.31 -5.48 -10.69
C GLY A 140 15.12 -6.44 -9.79
N ARG A 141 14.46 -7.11 -8.84
CA ARG A 141 15.05 -8.07 -7.88
C ARG A 141 14.07 -9.20 -7.61
N GLU A 142 14.49 -10.24 -6.90
CA GLU A 142 13.58 -11.28 -6.44
C GLU A 142 12.50 -10.72 -5.52
N PHE A 143 11.25 -11.10 -5.80
CA PHE A 143 10.07 -10.66 -5.07
C PHE A 143 8.97 -11.73 -5.14
N GLU A 144 8.00 -11.61 -4.23
CA GLU A 144 6.70 -12.26 -4.34
C GLU A 144 5.68 -11.33 -5.05
N PRO A 145 4.72 -11.88 -5.80
CA PRO A 145 3.72 -11.08 -6.49
C PRO A 145 2.90 -10.20 -5.53
N VAL A 146 2.71 -8.94 -5.91
CA VAL A 146 1.63 -8.12 -5.33
C VAL A 146 0.32 -8.36 -6.06
N GLN A 147 -0.78 -8.13 -5.36
CA GLN A 147 -2.14 -8.32 -5.84
C GLN A 147 -3.00 -7.13 -5.41
N PHE A 148 -4.13 -6.97 -6.09
CA PHE A 148 -5.17 -6.04 -5.67
C PHE A 148 -6.26 -6.77 -4.90
N TYR A 149 -6.87 -6.07 -3.96
CA TYR A 149 -7.89 -6.59 -3.07
C TYR A 149 -9.05 -5.62 -2.94
N ARG A 150 -10.22 -6.16 -2.66
CA ARG A 150 -11.39 -5.42 -2.19
C ARG A 150 -11.53 -5.63 -0.70
N HIS A 151 -12.02 -4.59 -0.04
CA HIS A 151 -12.29 -4.62 1.39
C HIS A 151 -13.80 -4.69 1.63
N SER A 152 -14.18 -5.40 2.69
CA SER A 152 -15.52 -5.37 3.24
C SER A 152 -15.44 -5.13 4.75
N VAL A 153 -16.24 -4.21 5.27
CA VAL A 153 -16.33 -3.90 6.70
C VAL A 153 -17.72 -4.30 7.17
N GLN A 154 -17.79 -5.22 8.14
CA GLN A 154 -19.08 -5.75 8.64
C GLN A 154 -19.96 -6.34 7.53
N GLY A 155 -19.34 -6.95 6.50
CA GLY A 155 -20.04 -7.53 5.35
C GLY A 155 -20.49 -6.52 4.29
N ALA A 156 -20.35 -5.21 4.53
CA ALA A 156 -20.57 -4.19 3.53
C ALA A 156 -19.28 -3.90 2.76
N ARG A 157 -19.33 -3.87 1.43
CA ARG A 157 -18.18 -3.55 0.59
C ARG A 157 -17.71 -2.12 0.87
N ALA A 158 -16.44 -1.96 1.19
CA ALA A 158 -15.79 -0.67 1.28
C ALA A 158 -15.42 -0.17 -0.13
N GLU A 159 -15.39 1.15 -0.30
CA GLU A 159 -14.95 1.78 -1.55
C GLU A 159 -13.45 1.59 -1.74
N GLY A 160 -13.02 1.49 -3.01
CA GLY A 160 -11.62 1.34 -3.36
C GLY A 160 -11.15 -0.07 -3.66
N ILE A 161 -9.99 -0.12 -4.30
CA ILE A 161 -9.20 -1.32 -4.56
C ILE A 161 -7.80 -1.10 -3.99
N PHE A 162 -7.32 -2.04 -3.20
CA PHE A 162 -6.14 -1.88 -2.35
C PHE A 162 -5.02 -2.83 -2.76
N LEU A 163 -3.79 -2.33 -2.77
CA LEU A 163 -2.58 -3.12 -3.03
C LEU A 163 -2.21 -3.93 -1.78
N GLY A 164 -1.80 -5.17 -2.00
CA GLY A 164 -1.36 -6.07 -0.95
C GLY A 164 -0.60 -7.27 -1.50
N SER A 165 -0.40 -8.27 -0.65
CA SER A 165 0.05 -9.60 -1.05
C SER A 165 -0.36 -10.62 0.01
N ASN A 166 -0.58 -11.87 -0.40
CA ASN A 166 -0.92 -12.99 0.49
C ASN A 166 -2.05 -12.68 1.49
N GLY A 167 -3.09 -11.97 1.04
CA GLY A 167 -4.25 -11.57 1.85
C GLY A 167 -4.00 -10.44 2.84
N GLN A 168 -2.79 -9.87 2.86
CA GLN A 168 -2.44 -8.69 3.65
C GLN A 168 -2.52 -7.44 2.76
N THR A 169 -3.19 -6.38 3.24
CA THR A 169 -3.34 -5.10 2.52
C THR A 169 -2.92 -3.89 3.33
N GLN A 170 -2.50 -4.11 4.57
CA GLN A 170 -2.06 -3.07 5.47
C GLN A 170 -0.58 -2.81 5.31
N TRP A 171 -0.19 -1.54 5.36
CA TRP A 171 1.18 -1.10 5.17
C TRP A 171 1.64 -0.27 6.35
N PHE A 172 2.89 -0.46 6.77
CA PHE A 172 3.61 0.53 7.56
C PHE A 172 4.41 1.41 6.62
N ILE A 173 4.42 2.71 6.88
CA ILE A 173 5.07 3.71 6.03
C ILE A 173 5.93 4.60 6.93
N HIS A 174 7.23 4.69 6.62
CA HIS A 174 8.15 5.61 7.29
C HIS A 174 8.76 6.59 6.30
N SER A 175 9.18 7.74 6.80
CA SER A 175 10.01 8.70 6.05
C SER A 175 11.40 8.12 5.80
N SER A 176 11.98 8.41 4.63
CA SER A 176 13.41 8.20 4.35
C SER A 176 14.32 9.07 5.23
N GLY A 177 13.76 10.04 5.96
CA GLY A 177 14.51 10.94 6.82
C GLY A 177 15.19 12.04 6.00
N PRO A 178 16.51 12.24 6.11
CA PRO A 178 17.24 13.23 5.31
C PRO A 178 17.47 12.79 3.85
N ASP A 179 17.28 11.50 3.55
CA ASP A 179 17.53 10.94 2.23
C ASP A 179 16.48 11.39 1.22
N VAL A 180 16.92 11.63 -0.01
CA VAL A 180 16.06 12.00 -1.14
C VAL A 180 16.11 10.94 -2.23
N SER A 181 15.03 10.81 -3.00
CA SER A 181 14.99 9.86 -4.12
C SER A 181 16.05 10.24 -5.16
N PHE A 182 16.70 9.24 -5.75
CA PHE A 182 17.63 9.42 -6.85
C PHE A 182 16.94 9.88 -8.14
N VAL A 183 15.61 9.75 -8.23
CA VAL A 183 14.83 10.09 -9.43
C VAL A 183 14.44 11.56 -9.45
N ASP A 184 13.88 12.08 -8.35
CA ASP A 184 13.33 13.44 -8.29
C ASP A 184 14.07 14.37 -7.31
N TYR A 185 15.05 13.84 -6.56
CA TYR A 185 15.78 14.56 -5.51
C TYR A 185 14.85 15.18 -4.45
N LYS A 186 13.73 14.51 -4.13
CA LYS A 186 12.77 14.91 -3.11
C LYS A 186 12.66 13.91 -1.96
N PRO A 187 12.18 14.35 -0.78
CA PRO A 187 11.84 13.44 0.31
C PRO A 187 10.82 12.40 -0.14
N TYR A 188 10.98 11.18 0.36
CA TYR A 188 10.11 10.06 0.02
C TYR A 188 9.82 9.21 1.25
N TRP A 189 8.85 8.31 1.09
CA TRP A 189 8.40 7.41 2.14
C TRP A 189 8.46 5.98 1.63
N ILE A 190 8.83 5.06 2.53
CA ILE A 190 9.07 3.67 2.18
C ILE A 190 7.92 2.83 2.75
N PRO A 191 7.05 2.26 1.90
CA PRO A 191 6.01 1.35 2.33
C PRO A 191 6.61 -0.05 2.58
N ARG A 192 6.17 -0.68 3.67
CA ARG A 192 6.41 -2.09 3.98
C ARG A 192 5.11 -2.80 4.29
N LEU A 193 4.86 -3.91 3.61
CA LEU A 193 3.63 -4.69 3.80
C LEU A 193 3.67 -5.32 5.19
N VAL A 194 2.58 -5.18 5.92
CA VAL A 194 2.44 -5.80 7.24
C VAL A 194 2.23 -7.30 7.05
N ILE A 195 3.18 -8.07 7.55
CA ILE A 195 3.14 -9.54 7.59
C ILE A 195 2.97 -10.00 9.05
N PRO A 196 2.61 -11.28 9.30
CA PRO A 196 2.61 -11.83 10.65
C PRO A 196 3.92 -11.55 11.39
N ASP A 197 3.83 -11.33 12.70
CA ASP A 197 4.96 -11.04 13.61
C ASP A 197 5.70 -9.72 13.37
N MET A 198 5.27 -8.93 12.38
CA MET A 198 5.87 -7.62 12.12
C MET A 198 5.42 -6.58 13.14
N VAL A 199 6.38 -5.95 13.81
CA VAL A 199 6.13 -4.85 14.75
C VAL A 199 6.23 -3.51 14.05
N MET A 200 5.33 -2.59 14.40
CA MET A 200 5.35 -1.21 13.95
C MET A 200 6.43 -0.43 14.72
N ASN A 201 7.25 0.34 14.00
CA ASN A 201 8.22 1.23 14.62
C ASN A 201 7.53 2.53 15.05
N ALA A 202 8.06 3.21 16.08
CA ALA A 202 7.44 4.41 16.64
C ALA A 202 7.29 5.58 15.63
N GLN A 203 8.10 5.60 14.58
CA GLN A 203 8.13 6.66 13.56
C GLN A 203 7.28 6.33 12.31
N GLU A 204 6.57 5.21 12.32
CA GLU A 204 5.77 4.81 11.18
C GLU A 204 4.34 5.27 11.28
N SER A 205 3.68 5.28 10.13
CA SER A 205 2.23 5.35 10.03
C SER A 205 1.69 4.05 9.44
N LYS A 206 0.51 3.64 9.89
CA LYS A 206 -0.23 2.51 9.34
C LYS A 206 -1.26 3.03 8.36
N ALA A 207 -1.31 2.46 7.17
CA ALA A 207 -2.25 2.87 6.12
C ALA A 207 -2.61 1.71 5.18
N PHE A 208 -3.53 1.98 4.26
CA PHE A 208 -3.76 1.18 3.07
C PHE A 208 -3.23 1.91 1.84
N MET A 209 -2.97 1.15 0.78
CA MET A 209 -2.50 1.66 -0.50
C MET A 209 -3.59 1.46 -1.55
N ARG A 210 -4.37 2.51 -1.86
CA ARG A 210 -5.58 2.45 -2.69
C ARG A 210 -5.32 2.95 -4.13
N ILE A 211 -5.81 2.25 -5.15
CA ILE A 211 -5.79 2.75 -6.54
C ILE A 211 -6.53 4.09 -6.60
N ASP A 212 -5.89 5.10 -7.19
CA ASP A 212 -6.53 6.41 -7.36
C ASP A 212 -7.71 6.33 -8.34
N GLY A 213 -8.84 6.92 -7.96
CA GLY A 213 -10.09 6.85 -8.73
C GLY A 213 -10.83 5.50 -8.66
N SER A 214 -10.48 4.61 -7.73
CA SER A 214 -11.23 3.37 -7.42
C SER A 214 -12.17 3.47 -6.23
#